data_AF-A0A485P1X4-F1
#
_entry.id   AF-A0A485P1X4-F1
#
_cell.length_a   1.000
_cell.length_b   1.000
_cell.length_c   1.000
_cell.angle_alpha   90.00
_cell.angle_beta   90.00
_cell.angle_gamma   90.00
#
_symmetry.space_group_name_H-M   'P 1'
#
loop_
_entity.id
_entity.type
_entity.pdbx_description
1 polymer ?
#
loop_
_entity_poly.entity_id
_entity_poly.type
_entity_poly.pdbx_seq_one_letter_code
_entity_poly.pdbx_strand_id
1 'polypeptide(L)'
;CSRQIGFSFVRPKLCAFSGLYYCDICHQDDASVIPARIIHNWDLTKRPICRQALNFPTQIRAQPLISLQLVNASLYEHVEQMRLVRRRREQLKLLGDYLGLCRSGALKELSK
;
A
#
# COMPACT_ATOMS: atom_id res chain seq x y z
N CYS A 1 -12.22 -21.02 -7.36
CA CYS A 1 -12.80 -22.38 -7.32
C CYS A 1 -13.63 -22.58 -8.58
N SER A 2 -14.01 -23.81 -8.93
CA SER A 2 -14.80 -24.09 -10.14
C SER A 2 -16.32 -23.95 -9.92
N ARG A 3 -16.75 -23.24 -8.87
CA ARG A 3 -18.17 -23.06 -8.56
C ARG A 3 -18.80 -22.08 -9.54
N GLN A 4 -19.91 -22.46 -10.15
CA GLN A 4 -20.69 -21.58 -11.02
C GLN A 4 -21.32 -20.43 -10.21
N ILE A 5 -21.34 -19.24 -10.81
CA ILE A 5 -21.89 -18.00 -10.23
C ILE A 5 -22.74 -17.31 -11.30
N GLY A 6 -23.75 -16.54 -10.90
CA GLY A 6 -24.63 -15.83 -11.84
C GLY A 6 -26.09 -15.90 -11.45
N PHE A 7 -26.98 -15.56 -12.39
CA PHE A 7 -28.42 -15.42 -12.15
C PHE A 7 -29.08 -16.69 -11.61
N SER A 8 -28.77 -17.85 -12.20
CA SER A 8 -29.30 -19.15 -11.78
C SER A 8 -28.50 -19.81 -10.64
N PHE A 9 -27.48 -19.13 -10.12
CA PHE A 9 -26.55 -19.65 -9.12
C PHE A 9 -26.42 -18.69 -7.94
N VAL A 10 -25.41 -18.90 -7.08
CA VAL A 10 -25.13 -17.96 -5.99
C VAL A 10 -24.77 -16.59 -6.57
N ARG A 11 -25.33 -15.54 -5.96
CA ARG A 11 -25.04 -14.15 -6.33
C ARG A 11 -23.54 -13.89 -6.21
N PRO A 12 -22.87 -13.48 -7.29
CA PRO A 12 -21.44 -13.20 -7.25
C PRO A 12 -21.14 -11.94 -6.45
N LYS A 13 -19.96 -11.92 -5.82
CA LYS A 13 -19.42 -10.77 -5.08
C LYS A 13 -18.17 -10.23 -5.76
N LEU A 14 -18.07 -8.91 -5.89
CA LEU A 14 -16.96 -8.23 -6.55
C LEU A 14 -15.81 -7.99 -5.57
N CYS A 15 -14.62 -8.50 -5.90
CA CYS A 15 -13.40 -8.20 -5.15
C CYS A 15 -12.85 -6.84 -5.56
N ALA A 16 -12.69 -5.92 -4.61
CA ALA A 16 -12.16 -4.58 -4.88
C ALA A 16 -10.66 -4.55 -5.23
N PHE A 17 -9.92 -5.62 -4.96
CA PHE A 17 -8.49 -5.74 -5.28
C PHE A 17 -8.24 -6.31 -6.67
N SER A 18 -8.83 -7.47 -6.99
CA SER A 18 -8.62 -8.14 -8.28
C SER A 18 -9.56 -7.65 -9.38
N GLY A 19 -10.67 -7.00 -9.03
CA GLY A 19 -11.69 -6.56 -9.99
C GLY A 19 -12.55 -7.70 -10.56
N LEU A 20 -12.41 -8.92 -10.03
CA LEU A 20 -13.13 -10.11 -10.49
C LEU A 20 -14.28 -10.47 -9.55
N TYR A 21 -15.21 -11.27 -10.07
CA TYR A 21 -16.34 -11.82 -9.32
C TYR A 21 -16.01 -13.19 -8.71
N TYR A 22 -16.49 -13.42 -7.50
CA TYR A 22 -16.24 -14.62 -6.71
C TYR A 22 -17.53 -15.13 -6.07
N CYS A 23 -17.59 -16.43 -5.78
CA CYS A 23 -18.67 -17.01 -4.97
C CYS A 23 -18.57 -16.57 -3.50
N ASP A 24 -19.68 -16.76 -2.77
CA ASP A 24 -19.80 -16.61 -1.32
C ASP A 24 -18.69 -17.29 -0.50
N ILE A 25 -18.17 -18.45 -0.92
CA ILE A 25 -17.10 -19.15 -0.19
C ILE A 25 -15.74 -18.46 -0.37
N CYS A 26 -15.43 -18.03 -1.60
CA CYS A 26 -14.15 -17.39 -1.92
C CYS A 26 -14.13 -15.90 -1.52
N HIS A 27 -15.29 -15.31 -1.26
CA HIS A 27 -15.46 -13.90 -0.92
C HIS A 27 -16.43 -13.74 0.25
N GLN A 28 -15.86 -13.63 1.44
CA GLN A 28 -16.60 -13.59 2.71
C GLN A 28 -16.72 -12.18 3.29
N ASP A 29 -16.61 -11.18 2.40
CA ASP A 29 -16.72 -9.76 2.72
C ASP A 29 -15.69 -9.25 3.74
N ASP A 30 -14.57 -9.98 3.86
CA ASP A 30 -13.34 -9.46 4.41
C ASP A 30 -13.00 -8.14 3.70
N ALA A 31 -12.44 -7.18 4.43
CA ALA A 31 -12.20 -5.85 3.89
C ALA A 31 -10.77 -5.37 4.15
N SER A 32 -10.17 -4.79 3.11
CA SER A 32 -8.82 -4.21 3.18
C SER A 32 -8.75 -2.91 2.39
N VAL A 33 -7.74 -2.10 2.68
CA VAL A 33 -7.40 -0.95 1.85
C VAL A 33 -6.80 -1.44 0.52
N ILE A 34 -7.07 -0.72 -0.57
CA ILE A 34 -6.63 -1.13 -1.91
C ILE A 34 -5.43 -0.27 -2.32
N PRO A 35 -4.22 -0.83 -2.48
CA PRO A 35 -3.01 -0.06 -2.74
C PRO A 35 -3.14 0.92 -3.91
N ALA A 36 -3.71 0.48 -5.04
CA ALA A 36 -3.93 1.34 -6.21
C ALA A 36 -4.81 2.56 -5.88
N ARG A 37 -5.82 2.40 -5.01
CA ARG A 37 -6.71 3.51 -4.62
C ARG A 37 -6.04 4.50 -3.67
N ILE A 38 -5.17 4.02 -2.78
CA ILE A 38 -4.34 4.89 -1.94
C ILE A 38 -3.41 5.72 -2.83
N ILE A 39 -2.74 5.08 -3.78
CA ILE A 39 -1.72 5.71 -4.63
C ILE A 39 -2.34 6.75 -5.57
N HIS A 40 -3.49 6.44 -6.19
CA HIS A 40 -4.06 7.32 -7.20
C HIS A 40 -5.03 8.36 -6.63
N ASN A 41 -5.71 8.06 -5.51
CA ASN A 41 -6.82 8.88 -5.03
C ASN A 41 -6.74 9.22 -3.53
N TRP A 42 -5.66 8.83 -2.84
CA TRP A 42 -5.56 8.92 -1.37
C TRP A 42 -6.77 8.31 -0.64
N ASP A 43 -7.32 7.23 -1.20
CA ASP A 43 -8.50 6.55 -0.64
C ASP A 43 -8.06 5.39 0.27
N LEU A 44 -8.17 5.61 1.59
CA LEU A 44 -7.88 4.62 2.63
C LEU A 44 -9.13 3.84 3.07
N THR A 45 -10.26 3.97 2.35
CA THR A 45 -11.48 3.24 2.67
C THR A 45 -11.26 1.74 2.49
N LYS A 46 -11.58 0.95 3.52
CA LYS A 46 -11.57 -0.51 3.42
C LYS A 46 -12.71 -0.95 2.49
N ARG A 47 -12.39 -1.85 1.56
CA ARG A 47 -13.34 -2.36 0.58
C ARG A 47 -13.36 -3.89 0.60
N PRO A 48 -14.50 -4.53 0.29
CA PRO A 48 -14.60 -5.97 0.26
C PRO A 48 -13.59 -6.60 -0.71
N ILE A 49 -12.91 -7.64 -0.26
CA ILE A 49 -11.84 -8.32 -0.98
C ILE A 49 -12.04 -9.84 -0.90
N CYS A 50 -11.65 -10.57 -1.94
CA CYS A 50 -11.67 -12.03 -1.89
C CYS A 50 -10.58 -12.56 -0.94
N ARG A 51 -10.82 -13.73 -0.34
CA ARG A 51 -9.89 -14.35 0.63
C ARG A 51 -8.49 -14.54 0.09
N GLN A 52 -8.38 -14.95 -1.18
CA GLN A 52 -7.09 -15.15 -1.85
C GLN A 52 -6.28 -13.85 -1.90
N ALA A 53 -6.94 -12.73 -2.19
CA ALA A 53 -6.26 -11.44 -2.31
C ALA A 53 -5.98 -10.79 -0.95
N LEU A 54 -6.67 -11.16 0.14
CA LEU A 54 -6.47 -10.59 1.48
C LEU A 54 -5.04 -10.77 2.01
N ASN A 55 -4.42 -11.92 1.72
CA ASN A 55 -3.08 -12.23 2.20
C ASN A 55 -2.00 -11.34 1.57
N PHE A 56 -2.21 -10.94 0.31
CA PHE A 56 -1.19 -10.24 -0.46
C PHE A 56 -0.85 -8.85 0.12
N PRO A 57 -1.81 -7.93 0.36
CA PRO A 57 -1.52 -6.64 1.00
C PRO A 57 -0.80 -6.76 2.35
N THR A 58 -1.09 -7.82 3.12
CA THR A 58 -0.45 -8.06 4.41
C THR A 58 1.02 -8.45 4.24
N GLN A 59 1.32 -9.33 3.28
CA GLN A 59 2.68 -9.78 2.99
C GLN A 59 3.58 -8.66 2.47
N ILE A 60 3.05 -7.79 1.61
CA ILE A 60 3.84 -6.72 1.00
C ILE A 60 3.85 -5.42 1.80
N ARG A 61 3.15 -5.36 2.95
CA ARG A 61 2.92 -4.12 3.71
C ARG A 61 4.20 -3.36 4.05
N ALA A 62 5.27 -4.08 4.42
CA ALA A 62 6.55 -3.51 4.82
C ALA A 62 7.57 -3.45 3.67
N GLN A 63 7.21 -3.90 2.47
CA GLN A 63 8.13 -3.96 1.35
C GLN A 63 8.07 -2.65 0.54
N PRO A 64 9.22 -2.02 0.21
CA PRO A 64 9.27 -0.76 -0.53
C PRO A 64 9.11 -0.99 -2.05
N LEU A 65 8.00 -1.61 -2.46
CA LEU A 65 7.78 -2.06 -3.85
C LEU A 65 7.40 -0.93 -4.83
N ILE A 66 6.94 0.21 -4.30
CA ILE A 66 6.30 1.24 -5.12
C ILE A 66 7.04 2.56 -4.94
N SER A 67 7.65 3.04 -6.02
CA SER A 67 8.15 4.41 -6.09
C SER A 67 6.98 5.36 -6.39
N LEU A 68 6.46 6.02 -5.35
CA LEU A 68 5.36 6.96 -5.51
C LEU A 68 5.72 8.13 -6.45
N GLN A 69 6.99 8.55 -6.47
CA GLN A 69 7.46 9.58 -7.39
C GLN A 69 7.30 9.17 -8.86
N LEU A 70 7.46 7.87 -9.18
CA LEU A 70 7.31 7.36 -10.55
C LEU A 70 5.85 7.09 -10.90
N VAL A 71 5.04 6.63 -9.93
CA VAL A 71 3.66 6.21 -10.19
C VAL A 71 2.66 7.36 -10.09
N ASN A 72 2.83 8.25 -9.10
CA ASN A 72 1.96 9.41 -8.90
C ASN A 72 2.66 10.50 -8.05
N ALA A 73 3.55 11.28 -8.67
CA ALA A 73 4.23 12.38 -7.99
C ALA A 73 3.25 13.45 -7.45
N SER A 74 2.13 13.66 -8.15
CA SER A 74 1.13 14.67 -7.77
C SER A 74 0.52 14.41 -6.39
N LEU A 75 0.55 13.18 -5.89
CA LEU A 75 0.04 12.86 -4.55
C LEU A 75 0.78 13.64 -3.45
N TYR A 76 2.07 13.95 -3.64
CA TYR A 76 2.84 14.78 -2.72
C TYR A 76 2.41 16.25 -2.71
N GLU A 77 1.77 16.72 -3.78
CA GLU A 77 1.31 18.11 -3.91
C GLU A 77 -0.11 18.27 -3.35
N HIS A 78 -0.96 17.27 -3.56
CA HIS A 78 -2.38 17.31 -3.21
C HIS A 78 -2.68 16.80 -1.79
N VAL A 79 -1.74 16.07 -1.17
CA VAL A 79 -1.92 15.50 0.17
C VAL A 79 -0.84 16.02 1.12
N GLU A 80 -1.24 16.86 2.06
CA GLU A 80 -0.33 17.51 3.01
C GLU A 80 0.54 16.52 3.79
N GLN A 81 -0.06 15.43 4.27
CA GLN A 81 0.64 14.40 5.02
C GLN A 81 1.76 13.77 4.18
N MET A 82 1.51 13.55 2.89
CA MET A 82 2.51 12.99 1.98
C MET A 82 3.62 14.00 1.70
N ARG A 83 3.28 15.27 1.50
CA ARG A 83 4.26 16.36 1.37
C ARG A 83 5.21 16.40 2.56
N LEU A 84 4.66 16.33 3.76
CA LEU A 84 5.44 16.30 5.00
C LEU A 84 6.33 15.07 5.07
N VAL A 85 5.80 13.87 4.78
CA VAL A 85 6.57 12.62 4.77
C VAL A 85 7.74 12.70 3.79
N ARG A 86 7.52 13.22 2.58
CA ARG A 86 8.59 13.41 1.59
C ARG A 86 9.69 14.32 2.12
N ARG A 87 9.32 15.49 2.63
CA ARG A 87 10.27 16.46 3.20
C ARG A 87 11.09 15.85 4.34
N ARG A 88 10.45 15.09 5.23
CA ARG A 88 11.15 14.40 6.34
C ARG A 88 12.11 13.34 5.84
N ARG A 89 11.74 12.57 4.82
CA ARG A 89 12.64 11.57 4.21
C ARG A 89 13.84 12.22 3.52
N GLU A 90 13.64 13.35 2.85
CA GLU A 90 14.72 14.13 2.24
C GLU A 90 15.68 14.69 3.32
N GLN A 91 15.14 15.25 4.41
CA GLN A 91 15.94 15.70 5.56
C GLN A 91 16.74 14.57 6.19
N LEU A 92 16.12 13.40 6.40
CA LEU A 92 16.80 12.22 6.95
C LEU A 92 17.91 11.72 6.03
N LYS A 93 17.69 11.75 4.71
CA LYS A 93 18.74 11.39 3.75
C LYS A 93 19.95 12.33 3.87
N LEU A 94 19.72 13.64 3.86
CA LEU A 94 20.80 14.62 4.02
C LEU A 94 21.53 14.48 5.35
N LEU A 95 20.81 14.20 6.43
CA LEU A 95 21.40 13.94 7.75
C LEU A 95 22.25 12.66 7.72
N GLY A 96 21.77 11.61 7.07
CA GLY A 96 22.52 10.36 6.87
C GLY A 96 23.81 10.59 6.09
N ASP A 97 23.73 11.32 4.97
CA ASP A 97 24.89 11.69 4.15
C ASP A 97 25.90 12.51 4.96
N TYR A 98 25.43 13.49 5.75
CA TYR A 98 26.27 14.30 6.63
C TYR A 98 26.96 13.44 7.70
N LEU A 99 26.23 12.57 8.39
CA LEU A 99 26.78 11.69 9.43
C LEU A 99 27.82 10.70 8.85
N GLY A 100 27.60 10.21 7.63
CA GLY A 100 28.55 9.35 6.92
C GLY A 100 29.89 10.03 6.61
N LEU A 101 29.88 11.34 6.37
CA LEU A 101 31.08 12.15 6.12
C LEU A 101 31.68 12.75 7.40
N CYS A 102 30.97 12.67 8.53
CA CYS A 102 31.34 13.33 9.77
C CYS A 102 32.52 12.62 10.47
N ARG A 103 33.59 13.35 10.74
CA ARG A 103 34.80 12.82 11.43
C ARG A 103 34.65 12.66 12.94
N SER A 104 33.57 13.17 13.54
CA SER A 104 33.35 13.11 15.00
C SER A 104 33.08 11.70 15.52
N GLY A 105 32.76 10.74 14.64
CA GLY A 105 32.36 9.39 15.04
C GLY A 105 30.91 9.27 15.47
N ALA A 106 30.10 10.33 15.38
CA ALA A 106 28.69 10.35 15.78
C ALA A 106 27.85 9.22 15.17
N LEU A 107 28.12 8.83 13.91
CA LEU A 107 27.43 7.70 13.28
C LEU A 107 27.66 6.38 14.03
N LYS A 108 28.88 6.13 14.53
CA LYS A 108 29.21 4.93 15.30
C LYS A 108 28.51 4.91 16.66
N GLU A 109 28.28 6.07 17.26
CA GLU A 109 27.56 6.18 18.54
C GLU A 109 26.06 5.92 18.37
N LEU A 110 25.45 6.41 17.29
CA LEU A 110 24.04 6.18 16.97
C LEU A 110 23.71 4.74 16.55
N SER A 111 24.71 3.98 16.11
CA SER A 111 24.54 2.60 15.64
C SER A 111 24.74 1.55 16.75
N LYS A 112 24.99 2.00 17.99
CA LYS A 112 25.03 1.16 19.18
C LYS A 112 23.61 0.98 19.75
#